data_AF-A0A0S8GT93-F1
#
_entry.id   AF-A0A0S8GT93-F1
#
_cell.length_a   1.000
_cell.length_b   1.000
_cell.length_c   1.000
_cell.angle_alpha   90.00
_cell.angle_beta   90.00
_cell.angle_gamma   90.00
#
_symmetry.space_group_name_H-M   'P 1'
#
loop_
_entity.id
_entity.type
_entity.pdbx_description
1 polymer ?
#
loop_
_entity_poly.entity_id
_entity_poly.type
_entity_poly.pdbx_seq_one_letter_code
_entity_poly.pdbx_strand_id
1 'polypeptide(L)'
;MRKSLIIFSLAPFILSSTILAQKTVKIDDPPEALGFLGYVEDEFIIVLKEQAAEPDLQVSPRGIMQTGIKSLDELGKRHQVNYLKKQFPNAGKKVFAHAARKRMSRYYKVRFTRGTLSEAMQAYRNHPLVEKAEPIGMHALHVEANDPYYRDSPDPGFPYDQWHYWGDYGIDANQAWDIESGNPDVVVAVLDSGVRYFHLDLGGYTSVWGPDNPSTIGNIWINPGEVAGNGLDDDGNGFIDDTIGWDFVSSMGGPGIKCLDQDCGQVDND
;
A
#
# COMPACT_ATOMS: atom_id res chain seq x y z
N MET A 1 -44.80 -35.09 36.37
CA MET A 1 -44.06 -34.64 35.16
C MET A 1 -43.30 -33.37 35.49
N ARG A 2 -42.00 -33.47 35.79
CA ARG A 2 -41.10 -32.33 36.01
C ARG A 2 -40.67 -31.79 34.65
N LYS A 3 -40.96 -30.52 34.34
CA LYS A 3 -40.43 -29.83 33.15
C LYS A 3 -39.13 -29.15 33.55
N SER A 4 -38.02 -29.62 32.98
CA SER A 4 -36.69 -29.01 33.12
C SER A 4 -36.62 -27.74 32.27
N LEU A 5 -36.21 -26.63 32.89
CA LEU A 5 -35.92 -25.35 32.22
C LEU A 5 -34.41 -25.32 31.94
N ILE A 6 -34.01 -25.33 30.67
CA ILE A 6 -32.61 -25.17 30.26
C ILE A 6 -32.36 -23.66 30.10
N ILE A 7 -31.52 -23.10 30.98
CA ILE A 7 -31.03 -21.72 30.88
C ILE A 7 -29.72 -21.77 30.09
N PHE A 8 -29.71 -21.24 28.86
CA PHE A 8 -28.47 -20.95 28.15
C PHE A 8 -27.85 -19.68 28.74
N SER A 9 -26.78 -19.85 29.51
CA SER A 9 -25.89 -18.76 29.89
C SER A 9 -25.07 -18.36 28.66
N LEU A 10 -25.46 -17.26 28.02
CA LEU A 10 -24.67 -16.62 26.97
C LEU A 10 -23.54 -15.85 27.67
N ALA A 11 -22.36 -16.47 27.80
CA ALA A 11 -21.17 -15.78 28.26
C ALA A 11 -20.71 -14.78 27.17
N PRO A 12 -20.57 -13.48 27.47
CA PRO A 12 -20.03 -12.54 26.49
C PRO A 12 -18.54 -12.86 26.30
N PHE A 13 -18.21 -13.35 25.10
CA PHE A 13 -16.84 -13.36 24.59
C PHE A 13 -16.37 -11.91 24.48
N ILE A 14 -15.61 -11.45 25.46
CA ILE A 14 -14.84 -10.22 25.35
C ILE A 14 -13.72 -10.52 24.35
N LEU A 15 -13.95 -10.18 23.07
CA LEU A 15 -12.86 -10.04 22.11
C LEU A 15 -11.93 -8.96 22.66
N SER A 16 -10.81 -9.39 23.24
CA SER A 16 -9.70 -8.50 23.54
C SER A 16 -9.10 -8.05 22.20
N SER A 17 -9.65 -7.00 21.62
CA SER A 17 -9.03 -6.26 20.54
C SER A 17 -7.69 -5.75 21.08
N THR A 18 -6.61 -6.42 20.73
CA THR A 18 -5.27 -5.87 20.87
C THR A 18 -5.19 -4.68 19.92
N ILE A 19 -5.49 -3.50 20.44
CA ILE A 19 -5.18 -2.25 19.77
C ILE A 19 -3.66 -2.24 19.62
N LEU A 20 -3.17 -2.44 18.39
CA LEU A 20 -1.82 -2.07 18.04
C LEU A 20 -1.79 -0.55 18.21
N ALA A 21 -1.29 -0.04 19.33
CA ALA A 21 -1.12 1.39 19.51
C ALA A 21 -0.08 1.87 18.49
N GLN A 22 -0.54 2.26 17.30
CA GLN A 22 0.25 3.01 16.35
C GLN A 22 0.46 4.39 16.97
N LYS A 23 1.71 4.74 17.23
CA LYS A 23 2.07 6.04 17.78
C LYS A 23 1.93 7.06 16.66
N THR A 24 0.73 7.59 16.47
CA THR A 24 0.48 8.68 15.53
C THR A 24 0.89 9.98 16.21
N VAL A 25 1.80 10.72 15.61
CA VAL A 25 2.16 12.07 16.05
C VAL A 25 1.60 13.02 15.01
N LYS A 26 0.74 13.94 15.43
CA LYS A 26 0.30 15.04 14.58
C LYS A 26 1.49 15.98 14.39
N ILE A 27 1.85 16.23 13.14
CA ILE A 27 2.88 17.20 12.79
C ILE A 27 2.17 18.36 12.12
N ASP A 28 2.36 19.55 12.67
CA ASP A 28 1.93 20.78 12.03
C ASP A 28 3.05 21.17 11.03
N ASP A 29 2.68 21.34 9.75
CA ASP A 29 3.56 21.63 8.59
C ASP A 29 4.64 20.57 8.27
N PRO A 30 4.28 19.43 7.64
CA PRO A 30 5.25 18.45 7.17
C PRO A 30 6.08 18.98 5.98
N PRO A 31 7.38 18.68 5.88
CA PRO A 31 8.22 19.12 4.77
C PRO A 31 7.79 18.50 3.43
N GLU A 32 7.79 19.33 2.39
CA GLU A 32 7.26 19.13 1.02
C GLU A 32 7.86 17.99 0.17
N ALA A 33 8.68 17.09 0.71
CA ALA A 33 9.22 15.98 -0.08
C ALA A 33 9.29 14.65 0.68
N LEU A 34 8.65 13.64 0.09
CA LEU A 34 8.66 12.21 0.44
C LEU A 34 8.16 11.83 1.82
N GLY A 35 7.41 12.69 2.52
CA GLY A 35 6.69 12.32 3.75
C GLY A 35 7.55 11.59 4.79
N PHE A 36 8.89 11.65 4.73
CA PHE A 36 9.79 10.88 5.58
C PHE A 36 10.24 11.80 6.70
N LEU A 37 9.83 11.46 7.92
CA LEU A 37 9.94 12.31 9.10
C LEU A 37 11.15 11.95 9.97
N GLY A 38 11.96 10.99 9.53
CA GLY A 38 13.08 10.44 10.29
C GLY A 38 12.81 9.02 10.76
N TYR A 39 13.50 8.61 11.82
CA TYR A 39 13.42 7.25 12.35
C TYR A 39 12.94 7.25 13.80
N VAL A 40 12.27 6.18 14.20
CA VAL A 40 11.91 5.97 15.61
C VAL A 40 13.20 5.85 16.44
N GLU A 41 13.40 6.74 17.40
CA GLU A 41 14.67 6.86 18.14
C GLU A 41 14.98 5.67 19.06
N ASP A 42 13.95 4.98 19.55
CA ASP A 42 14.04 3.91 20.55
C ASP A 42 13.63 2.54 20.01
N GLU A 43 13.35 2.42 18.70
CA GLU A 43 12.96 1.16 18.06
C GLU A 43 13.73 0.88 16.76
N PHE A 44 14.03 -0.40 16.54
CA PHE A 44 14.59 -0.88 15.28
C PHE A 44 14.18 -2.34 15.02
N ILE A 45 14.36 -2.78 13.79
CA ILE A 45 14.15 -4.17 13.38
C ILE A 45 15.49 -4.87 13.31
N ILE A 46 15.59 -6.08 13.87
CA ILE A 46 16.67 -7.01 13.59
C ILE A 46 16.17 -8.17 12.76
N VAL A 47 17.03 -8.67 11.88
CA VAL A 47 16.82 -9.93 11.19
C VAL A 47 17.91 -10.88 11.61
N LEU A 48 17.51 -12.03 12.16
CA LEU A 48 18.44 -13.09 12.53
C LEU A 48 18.85 -13.90 11.30
N LYS A 49 20.10 -14.38 11.25
CA LYS A 49 20.58 -15.28 10.19
C LYS A 49 19.78 -16.58 10.17
N GLU A 50 19.70 -17.26 9.02
CA GLU A 50 18.84 -18.43 8.86
C GLU A 50 19.22 -19.58 9.80
N GLN A 51 20.51 -19.70 10.12
CA GLN A 51 21.05 -20.68 11.06
C GLN A 51 20.90 -20.29 12.54
N ALA A 52 20.41 -19.08 12.86
CA ALA A 52 20.22 -18.68 14.24
C ALA A 52 19.04 -19.46 14.86
N ALA A 53 19.20 -19.90 16.10
CA ALA A 53 18.11 -20.48 16.87
C ALA A 53 16.98 -19.45 17.04
N GLU A 54 15.74 -19.93 17.08
CA GLU A 54 14.59 -19.08 17.37
C GLU A 54 14.63 -18.60 18.82
N PRO A 55 14.56 -17.27 19.08
CA PRO A 55 14.47 -16.74 20.44
C PRO A 55 13.26 -17.28 21.23
N ASP A 56 13.52 -17.79 22.43
CA ASP A 56 12.49 -18.02 23.44
C ASP A 56 12.30 -16.74 24.25
N LEU A 57 11.26 -15.98 23.90
CA LEU A 57 11.07 -14.63 24.41
C LEU A 57 10.43 -14.64 25.80
N GLN A 58 11.21 -14.22 26.79
CA GLN A 58 10.78 -14.10 28.18
C GLN A 58 11.10 -12.70 28.72
N VAL A 59 10.43 -12.28 29.79
CA VAL A 59 10.71 -11.01 30.47
C VAL A 59 11.38 -11.31 31.80
N SER A 60 12.57 -10.77 32.03
CA SER A 60 13.25 -10.90 33.33
C SER A 60 12.53 -10.10 34.44
N PRO A 61 12.78 -10.37 35.73
CA PRO A 61 12.21 -9.61 36.84
C PRO A 61 12.54 -8.10 36.82
N ARG A 62 13.57 -7.69 36.07
CA ARG A 62 13.97 -6.28 35.90
C ARG A 62 13.36 -5.62 34.66
N GLY A 63 12.40 -6.28 33.98
CA GLY A 63 11.76 -5.76 32.77
C GLY A 63 12.62 -5.84 31.50
N ILE A 64 13.77 -6.49 31.55
CA ILE A 64 14.64 -6.70 30.38
C ILE A 64 14.21 -7.97 29.65
N MET A 65 14.05 -7.90 28.33
CA MET A 65 13.73 -9.04 27.49
C MET A 65 14.89 -10.04 27.43
N GLN A 66 14.54 -11.32 27.48
CA GLN A 66 15.45 -12.45 27.32
C GLN A 66 15.03 -13.27 26.11
N THR A 67 16.01 -13.79 25.39
CA THR A 67 15.87 -14.54 24.13
C THR A 67 16.20 -16.02 24.31
N GLY A 68 16.76 -16.41 25.46
CA GLY A 68 17.39 -17.72 25.65
C GLY A 68 18.76 -17.84 24.98
N ILE A 69 19.21 -16.81 24.24
CA ILE A 69 20.50 -16.78 23.55
C ILE A 69 21.42 -15.82 24.29
N LYS A 70 22.37 -16.36 25.05
CA LYS A 70 23.23 -15.61 25.97
C LYS A 70 23.85 -14.34 25.36
N SER A 71 24.39 -14.44 24.14
CA SER A 71 25.05 -13.30 23.49
C SER A 71 24.10 -12.19 23.06
N LEU A 72 22.85 -12.51 22.71
CA LEU A 72 21.80 -11.52 22.46
C LEU A 72 21.26 -10.92 23.76
N ASP A 73 21.17 -11.72 24.83
CA ASP A 73 20.74 -11.25 26.15
C ASP A 73 21.75 -10.26 26.76
N GLU A 74 23.04 -10.42 26.47
CA GLU A 74 24.08 -9.47 26.86
C GLU A 74 23.89 -8.10 26.18
N LEU A 75 23.52 -8.08 24.89
CA LEU A 75 23.14 -6.86 24.19
C LEU A 75 21.84 -6.28 24.77
N GLY A 76 20.84 -7.12 25.03
CA GLY A 76 19.59 -6.72 25.66
C GLY A 76 19.79 -6.03 27.00
N LYS A 77 20.70 -6.55 27.84
CA LYS A 77 21.10 -5.92 29.11
C LYS A 77 21.84 -4.59 28.91
N ARG A 78 22.76 -4.53 27.93
CA ARG A 78 23.55 -3.32 27.64
C ARG A 78 22.65 -2.14 27.26
N HIS A 79 21.66 -2.38 26.41
CA HIS A 79 20.75 -1.34 25.89
C HIS A 79 19.41 -1.26 26.65
N GLN A 80 19.22 -2.06 27.70
CA GLN A 80 17.95 -2.16 28.44
C GLN A 80 16.75 -2.41 27.51
N VAL A 81 16.84 -3.47 26.70
CA VAL A 81 15.75 -3.87 25.80
C VAL A 81 14.54 -4.29 26.62
N ASN A 82 13.47 -3.51 26.55
CA ASN A 82 12.22 -3.71 27.28
C ASN A 82 11.09 -4.28 26.40
N TYR A 83 11.32 -4.38 25.10
CA TYR A 83 10.40 -5.01 24.15
C TYR A 83 11.17 -5.76 23.06
N LEU A 84 10.77 -7.00 22.82
CA LEU A 84 11.26 -7.81 21.73
C LEU A 84 10.13 -8.73 21.27
N LYS A 85 9.65 -8.57 20.04
CA LYS A 85 8.61 -9.43 19.45
C LYS A 85 8.85 -9.68 17.98
N LYS A 86 8.32 -10.80 17.47
CA LYS A 86 8.28 -11.06 16.02
C LYS A 86 7.51 -9.94 15.31
N GLN A 87 8.10 -9.39 14.26
CA GLN A 87 7.44 -8.44 13.37
C GLN A 87 6.28 -9.10 12.62
N PHE A 88 6.40 -10.39 12.32
CA PHE A 88 5.39 -11.18 11.61
C PHE A 88 5.00 -12.42 12.46
N PRO A 89 4.08 -12.28 13.43
CA PRO A 89 3.76 -13.34 14.42
C PRO A 89 3.24 -14.66 13.83
N ASN A 90 2.66 -14.60 12.63
CA ASN A 90 2.10 -15.76 11.93
C ASN A 90 3.04 -16.34 10.86
N ALA A 91 4.18 -15.70 10.62
CA ALA A 91 5.19 -16.23 9.70
C ALA A 91 5.75 -17.56 10.25
N GLY A 92 5.59 -18.64 9.48
CA GLY A 92 6.05 -19.99 9.83
C GLY A 92 5.03 -20.88 10.56
N LYS A 93 3.80 -20.43 10.84
CA LYS A 93 2.73 -21.28 11.36
C LYS A 93 2.01 -22.04 10.21
N LYS A 94 1.50 -23.24 10.51
CA LYS A 94 1.16 -24.41 9.64
C LYS A 94 0.16 -24.25 8.47
N VAL A 95 0.10 -23.12 7.76
CA VAL A 95 -0.80 -22.99 6.58
C VAL A 95 -0.03 -22.38 5.41
N PHE A 96 0.43 -23.26 4.50
CA PHE A 96 1.23 -23.02 3.29
C PHE A 96 2.66 -22.48 3.51
N ALA A 97 3.61 -23.42 3.60
CA ALA A 97 5.04 -23.24 3.75
C ALA A 97 5.71 -22.73 2.45
N HIS A 98 5.46 -21.48 2.08
CA HIS A 98 6.24 -20.82 1.05
C HIS A 98 7.54 -20.26 1.63
N ALA A 99 8.68 -20.42 0.95
CA ALA A 99 10.02 -20.04 1.44
C ALA A 99 10.10 -18.58 1.92
N ALA A 100 9.32 -17.68 1.30
CA ALA A 100 9.17 -16.28 1.70
C ALA A 100 8.67 -16.12 3.15
N ARG A 101 7.68 -16.91 3.59
CA ARG A 101 7.14 -16.84 4.97
C ARG A 101 8.14 -17.37 6.00
N LYS A 102 8.98 -18.36 5.64
CA LYS A 102 10.09 -18.80 6.51
C LYS A 102 11.09 -17.66 6.72
N ARG A 103 11.43 -16.90 5.66
CA ARG A 103 12.32 -15.73 5.76
C ARG A 103 11.76 -14.63 6.67
N MET A 104 10.45 -14.39 6.64
CA MET A 104 9.76 -13.39 7.48
C MET A 104 9.76 -13.74 8.98
N SER A 105 9.87 -15.02 9.35
CA SER A 105 9.87 -15.45 10.76
C SER A 105 11.09 -14.96 11.58
N ARG A 106 12.13 -14.48 10.88
CA ARG A 106 13.41 -14.05 11.46
C ARG A 106 13.45 -12.57 11.84
N TYR A 107 12.37 -11.83 11.59
CA TYR A 107 12.28 -10.39 11.83
C TYR A 107 11.74 -10.13 13.23
N TYR A 108 12.50 -9.38 14.02
CA TYR A 108 12.13 -9.00 15.38
C TYR A 108 12.20 -7.49 15.54
N LYS A 109 11.15 -6.91 16.13
CA LYS A 109 11.12 -5.52 16.56
C LYS A 109 11.69 -5.41 17.96
N VAL A 110 12.69 -4.55 18.13
CA VAL A 110 13.39 -4.26 19.38
C VAL A 110 12.99 -2.86 19.84
N ARG A 111 12.62 -2.70 21.12
CA ARG A 111 12.58 -1.39 21.79
C ARG A 111 13.55 -1.39 22.95
N PHE A 112 14.26 -0.29 23.14
CA PHE A 112 15.31 -0.15 24.13
C PHE A 112 15.20 1.20 24.86
N THR A 113 15.77 1.30 26.06
CA THR A 113 15.69 2.52 26.87
C THR A 113 17.04 3.15 27.18
N ARG A 114 18.15 2.55 26.71
CA ARG A 114 19.51 3.03 26.98
C ARG A 114 20.40 3.07 25.74
N GLY A 115 20.98 4.25 25.49
CA GLY A 115 21.87 4.55 24.36
C GLY A 115 21.13 5.28 23.24
N THR A 116 21.82 5.52 22.13
CA THR A 116 21.20 6.08 20.91
C THR A 116 20.80 4.97 19.93
N LEU A 117 19.87 5.28 19.02
CA LEU A 117 19.47 4.37 17.92
C LEU A 117 20.69 3.82 17.17
N SER A 118 21.60 4.71 16.78
CA SER A 118 22.80 4.37 16.02
C SER A 118 23.71 3.39 16.79
N GLU A 119 23.97 3.67 18.06
CA GLU A 119 24.80 2.80 18.93
C GLU A 119 24.18 1.41 19.11
N ALA A 120 22.88 1.36 19.42
CA ALA A 120 22.17 0.10 19.61
C ALA A 120 22.18 -0.72 18.32
N MET A 121 21.81 -0.10 17.19
CA MET A 121 21.80 -0.77 15.89
C MET A 121 23.20 -1.26 15.49
N GLN A 122 24.25 -0.48 15.72
CA GLN A 122 25.62 -0.89 15.41
C GLN A 122 26.03 -2.10 16.26
N ALA A 123 25.68 -2.12 17.54
CA ALA A 123 25.97 -3.26 18.42
C ALA A 123 25.28 -4.55 17.94
N TYR A 124 24.04 -4.46 17.47
CA TYR A 124 23.33 -5.60 16.90
C TYR A 124 23.88 -5.98 15.51
N ARG A 125 24.23 -5.05 14.63
CA ARG A 125 24.84 -5.35 13.32
C ARG A 125 26.15 -6.12 13.44
N ASN A 126 26.94 -5.83 14.48
CA ASN A 126 28.21 -6.52 14.74
C ASN A 126 28.02 -7.89 15.40
N HIS A 127 26.79 -8.29 15.75
CA HIS A 127 26.53 -9.54 16.42
C HIS A 127 26.49 -10.71 15.41
N PRO A 128 27.18 -11.85 15.67
CA PRO A 128 27.34 -12.93 14.69
C PRO A 128 26.03 -13.59 14.23
N LEU A 129 24.98 -13.54 15.05
CA LEU A 129 23.65 -14.10 14.73
C LEU A 129 22.71 -13.12 14.01
N VAL A 130 23.07 -11.84 13.93
CA VAL A 130 22.24 -10.82 13.28
C VAL A 130 22.72 -10.69 11.83
N GLU A 131 21.80 -10.77 10.88
CA GLU A 131 22.04 -10.54 9.46
C GLU A 131 22.01 -9.04 9.14
N LYS A 132 21.00 -8.35 9.67
CA LYS A 132 20.82 -6.91 9.49
C LYS A 132 20.08 -6.29 10.68
N ALA A 133 20.35 -5.01 10.93
CA ALA A 133 19.54 -4.15 11.79
C ALA A 133 19.11 -2.92 10.99
N GLU A 134 17.82 -2.68 10.92
CA GLU A 134 17.15 -1.68 10.08
C GLU A 134 16.39 -0.69 10.97
N PRO A 135 16.51 0.61 10.73
CA PRO A 135 15.75 1.59 11.49
C PRO A 135 14.28 1.54 11.04
N ILE A 136 13.37 2.00 11.90
CA ILE A 136 11.95 2.09 11.54
C ILE A 136 11.68 3.51 11.05
N GLY A 137 11.42 3.66 9.75
CA GLY A 137 11.07 4.94 9.15
C GLY A 137 9.73 5.45 9.66
N MET A 138 9.69 6.72 10.05
CA MET A 138 8.46 7.44 10.31
C MET A 138 8.05 8.14 9.02
N HIS A 139 6.80 7.93 8.61
CA HIS A 139 6.25 8.60 7.45
C HIS A 139 5.01 9.41 7.85
N ALA A 140 4.85 10.58 7.25
CA ALA A 140 3.64 11.36 7.28
C ALA A 140 2.56 10.58 6.54
N LEU A 141 1.42 10.41 7.20
CA LEU A 141 0.21 10.01 6.51
C LEU A 141 -0.38 11.30 5.96
N HIS A 142 -0.43 11.42 4.64
CA HIS A 142 -1.08 12.54 3.99
C HIS A 142 -2.58 12.30 4.01
N VAL A 143 -3.32 13.29 4.50
CA VAL A 143 -4.79 13.35 4.37
C VAL A 143 -5.16 13.99 3.03
N GLU A 144 -4.27 14.82 2.48
CA GLU A 144 -4.39 15.42 1.15
C GLU A 144 -3.66 14.58 0.08
N ALA A 145 -4.00 14.79 -1.20
CA ALA A 145 -3.39 14.05 -2.30
C ALA A 145 -1.86 14.21 -2.32
N ASN A 146 -1.15 13.10 -2.50
CA ASN A 146 0.32 13.07 -2.60
C ASN A 146 0.83 13.21 -4.05
N ASP A 147 -0.04 13.65 -4.97
CA ASP A 147 0.30 13.89 -6.36
C ASP A 147 1.24 15.11 -6.48
N PRO A 148 2.38 15.01 -7.19
CA PRO A 148 3.34 16.11 -7.30
C PRO A 148 2.80 17.40 -7.93
N TYR A 149 1.72 17.34 -8.70
CA TYR A 149 1.08 18.49 -9.35
C TYR A 149 -0.12 19.03 -8.57
N TYR A 150 -0.52 18.38 -7.47
CA TYR A 150 -1.64 18.82 -6.64
C TYR A 150 -1.38 20.19 -5.99
N ARG A 151 -0.19 20.37 -5.42
CA ARG A 151 0.26 21.59 -4.76
C ARG A 151 1.77 21.73 -4.95
N ASP A 152 2.20 22.88 -5.50
CA ASP A 152 3.58 23.24 -5.79
C ASP A 152 4.26 22.33 -6.83
N SER A 153 3.76 22.39 -8.07
CA SER A 153 4.27 21.59 -9.20
C SER A 153 5.81 21.67 -9.32
N PRO A 154 6.51 20.52 -9.36
CA PRO A 154 7.96 20.48 -9.44
C PRO A 154 8.51 20.77 -10.85
N ASP A 155 7.64 20.84 -11.87
CA ASP A 155 8.03 21.10 -13.25
C ASP A 155 8.11 22.61 -13.52
N PRO A 156 9.31 23.18 -13.79
CA PRO A 156 9.46 24.59 -14.12
C PRO A 156 8.70 25.02 -15.38
N GLY A 157 8.41 24.07 -16.29
CA GLY A 157 7.61 24.27 -17.50
C GLY A 157 6.10 24.16 -17.27
N PHE A 158 5.69 23.66 -16.11
CA PHE A 158 4.29 23.57 -15.70
C PHE A 158 4.11 24.06 -14.25
N PRO A 159 4.31 25.37 -13.97
CA PRO A 159 4.33 25.91 -12.62
C PRO A 159 2.92 26.16 -12.04
N TYR A 160 1.93 25.36 -12.43
CA TYR A 160 0.54 25.54 -12.03
C TYR A 160 0.12 24.45 -11.06
N ASP A 161 -0.46 24.87 -9.96
CA ASP A 161 -1.11 23.98 -9.00
C ASP A 161 -2.55 23.70 -9.43
N GLN A 162 -3.09 22.59 -8.96
CA GLN A 162 -4.51 22.27 -9.09
C GLN A 162 -5.34 23.00 -8.02
N TRP A 163 -5.20 24.33 -7.96
CA TRP A 163 -5.80 25.20 -6.94
C TRP A 163 -7.31 25.02 -6.79
N HIS A 164 -8.01 24.60 -7.84
CA HIS A 164 -9.46 24.42 -7.84
C HIS A 164 -9.92 23.30 -6.90
N TYR A 165 -9.03 22.41 -6.43
CA TYR A 165 -9.37 21.40 -5.44
C TYR A 165 -9.39 21.91 -3.99
N TRP A 166 -8.73 23.02 -3.66
CA TRP A 166 -8.54 23.46 -2.26
C TRP A 166 -8.59 24.97 -2.02
N GLY A 167 -8.49 25.80 -3.06
CA GLY A 167 -8.41 27.26 -2.92
C GLY A 167 -9.72 27.89 -2.45
N ASP A 168 -9.68 29.15 -1.98
CA ASP A 168 -10.84 29.89 -1.47
C ASP A 168 -12.04 29.97 -2.46
N TYR A 169 -11.77 29.79 -3.75
CA TYR A 169 -12.77 29.75 -4.83
C TYR A 169 -12.87 28.38 -5.52
N GLY A 170 -12.30 27.34 -4.91
CA GLY A 170 -12.32 25.96 -5.37
C GLY A 170 -13.59 25.22 -4.97
N ILE A 171 -13.57 23.90 -5.17
CA ILE A 171 -14.70 23.01 -4.85
C ILE A 171 -14.55 22.29 -3.51
N ASP A 172 -13.54 22.65 -2.70
CA ASP A 172 -13.23 22.03 -1.40
C ASP A 172 -13.10 20.49 -1.49
N ALA A 173 -12.52 19.96 -2.56
CA ALA A 173 -12.37 18.53 -2.80
C ALA A 173 -11.54 17.84 -1.71
N ASN A 174 -10.51 18.51 -1.20
CA ASN A 174 -9.69 17.98 -0.10
C ASN A 174 -10.50 17.74 1.17
N GLN A 175 -11.49 18.58 1.47
CA GLN A 175 -12.41 18.37 2.59
C GLN A 175 -13.43 17.27 2.27
N ALA A 176 -13.88 17.16 1.01
CA ALA A 176 -14.80 16.10 0.60
C ALA A 176 -14.16 14.70 0.68
N TRP A 177 -12.87 14.56 0.40
CA TRP A 177 -12.14 13.28 0.48
C TRP A 177 -12.05 12.70 1.89
N ASP A 178 -12.21 13.53 2.94
CA ASP A 178 -12.36 13.04 4.32
C ASP A 178 -13.68 12.29 4.55
N ILE A 179 -14.67 12.50 3.67
CA ILE A 179 -15.98 11.86 3.73
C ILE A 179 -16.05 10.68 2.74
N GLU A 180 -15.65 10.91 1.50
CA GLU A 180 -15.70 9.93 0.40
C GLU A 180 -14.63 10.26 -0.65
N SER A 181 -13.81 9.27 -1.00
CA SER A 181 -12.71 9.41 -1.98
C SER A 181 -13.02 8.78 -3.34
N GLY A 182 -14.21 8.18 -3.49
CA GLY A 182 -14.69 7.60 -4.73
C GLY A 182 -15.04 6.11 -4.58
N ASN A 183 -15.90 5.63 -5.49
CA ASN A 183 -16.33 4.24 -5.56
C ASN A 183 -16.08 3.70 -6.97
N PRO A 184 -15.31 2.61 -7.15
CA PRO A 184 -15.05 2.03 -8.46
C PRO A 184 -16.31 1.47 -9.16
N ASP A 185 -17.40 1.25 -8.43
CA ASP A 185 -18.69 0.84 -9.02
C ASP A 185 -19.40 2.01 -9.73
N VAL A 186 -18.98 3.26 -9.50
CA VAL A 186 -19.52 4.43 -10.19
C VAL A 186 -18.79 4.61 -11.51
N VAL A 187 -19.48 4.29 -12.61
CA VAL A 187 -18.95 4.44 -13.97
C VAL A 187 -19.30 5.83 -14.52
N VAL A 188 -18.30 6.54 -15.06
CA VAL A 188 -18.46 7.85 -15.71
C VAL A 188 -18.15 7.70 -17.20
N ALA A 189 -19.14 8.00 -18.05
CA ALA A 189 -18.95 8.02 -19.50
C ALA A 189 -18.39 9.37 -19.95
N VAL A 190 -17.27 9.35 -20.69
CA VAL A 190 -16.63 10.54 -21.25
C VAL A 190 -16.78 10.50 -22.77
N LEU A 191 -17.51 11.47 -23.33
CA LEU A 191 -17.68 11.65 -24.77
C LEU A 191 -16.75 12.78 -25.23
N ASP A 192 -15.56 12.42 -25.65
CA ASP A 192 -14.52 13.36 -26.10
C ASP A 192 -13.77 12.75 -27.29
N SER A 193 -12.51 13.11 -27.47
CA SER A 193 -11.55 12.59 -28.47
C SER A 193 -10.93 11.24 -28.09
N GLY A 194 -11.62 10.46 -27.25
CA GLY A 194 -11.09 9.25 -26.64
C GLY A 194 -10.37 9.49 -25.32
N VAL A 195 -9.70 8.46 -24.82
CA VAL A 195 -8.91 8.53 -23.58
C VAL A 195 -7.54 7.92 -23.84
N ARG A 196 -6.48 8.56 -23.38
CA ARG A 196 -5.15 7.92 -23.37
C ARG A 196 -5.11 6.91 -22.23
N TYR A 197 -5.78 5.79 -22.45
CA TYR A 197 -6.02 4.76 -21.46
C TYR A 197 -4.68 4.38 -20.78
N PHE A 198 -3.55 4.31 -21.52
CA PHE A 198 -2.24 3.84 -21.03
C PHE A 198 -1.44 4.87 -20.25
N HIS A 199 -2.05 6.01 -19.94
CA HIS A 199 -1.42 6.98 -19.06
C HIS A 199 -1.28 6.38 -17.65
N LEU A 200 -0.08 6.49 -17.05
CA LEU A 200 0.21 5.86 -15.75
C LEU A 200 -0.72 6.35 -14.62
N ASP A 201 -1.19 7.58 -14.70
CA ASP A 201 -2.12 8.16 -13.74
C ASP A 201 -3.61 7.81 -14.00
N LEU A 202 -3.91 7.19 -15.16
CA LEU A 202 -5.25 6.73 -15.52
C LEU A 202 -5.37 5.21 -15.47
N GLY A 203 -4.59 4.47 -16.26
CA GLY A 203 -4.60 3.00 -16.32
C GLY A 203 -3.73 2.30 -15.26
N GLY A 204 -2.86 3.07 -14.59
CA GLY A 204 -1.90 2.54 -13.63
C GLY A 204 -0.66 1.92 -14.28
N TYR A 205 0.20 1.30 -13.47
CA TYR A 205 1.43 0.65 -13.92
C TYR A 205 1.26 -0.85 -14.08
N THR A 206 1.35 -1.35 -15.30
CA THR A 206 1.29 -2.80 -15.60
C THR A 206 2.10 -3.14 -16.85
N SER A 207 2.64 -4.35 -16.88
CA SER A 207 3.49 -4.86 -17.96
C SER A 207 2.72 -5.46 -19.13
N VAL A 208 1.40 -5.64 -18.99
CA VAL A 208 0.52 -6.19 -20.03
C VAL A 208 -0.69 -5.29 -20.07
N TRP A 209 -0.91 -4.64 -21.22
CA TRP A 209 -1.92 -3.59 -21.33
C TRP A 209 -2.37 -3.35 -22.76
N GLY A 210 -3.68 -3.15 -22.95
CA GLY A 210 -4.31 -2.95 -24.25
C GLY A 210 -5.80 -3.33 -24.21
N PRO A 211 -6.60 -2.92 -25.21
CA PRO A 211 -7.97 -3.39 -25.38
C PRO A 211 -8.05 -4.92 -25.47
N ASP A 212 -7.08 -5.57 -26.12
CA ASP A 212 -6.97 -7.03 -26.21
C ASP A 212 -6.50 -7.71 -24.90
N ASN A 213 -6.11 -6.93 -23.88
CA ASN A 213 -5.66 -7.45 -22.60
C ASN A 213 -5.98 -6.45 -21.46
N PRO A 214 -7.26 -6.31 -21.12
CA PRO A 214 -7.72 -5.29 -20.20
C PRO A 214 -7.35 -5.68 -18.78
N SER A 215 -6.31 -5.05 -18.25
CA SER A 215 -5.95 -5.16 -16.86
C SER A 215 -5.50 -3.80 -16.36
N THR A 216 -6.42 -3.00 -15.84
CA THR A 216 -6.09 -1.75 -15.17
C THR A 216 -5.82 -1.98 -13.68
N ILE A 217 -4.88 -1.22 -13.12
CA ILE A 217 -4.81 -1.01 -11.66
C ILE A 217 -5.15 0.44 -11.29
N GLY A 218 -5.58 1.23 -12.28
CA GLY A 218 -6.09 2.59 -12.13
C GLY A 218 -7.60 2.68 -12.40
N ASN A 219 -8.05 3.81 -12.95
CA ASN A 219 -9.44 4.24 -13.04
C ASN A 219 -10.12 3.99 -14.40
N ILE A 220 -9.43 3.41 -15.39
CA ILE A 220 -10.04 3.05 -16.68
C ILE A 220 -11.07 1.93 -16.48
N TRP A 221 -12.28 2.13 -17.00
CA TRP A 221 -13.33 1.12 -16.99
C TRP A 221 -13.02 -0.04 -17.94
N ILE A 222 -13.45 -1.25 -17.57
CA ILE A 222 -13.35 -2.45 -18.41
C ILE A 222 -14.75 -3.00 -18.59
N ASN A 223 -15.17 -3.22 -19.84
CA ASN A 223 -16.46 -3.82 -20.15
C ASN A 223 -16.50 -5.27 -19.64
N PRO A 224 -17.31 -5.58 -18.60
CA PRO A 224 -17.41 -6.95 -18.10
C PRO A 224 -18.19 -7.87 -19.04
N GLY A 225 -18.83 -7.32 -20.08
CA GLY A 225 -19.57 -8.04 -21.10
C GLY A 225 -18.68 -8.64 -22.21
N GLU A 226 -17.47 -8.12 -22.38
CA GLU A 226 -16.58 -8.47 -23.50
C GLU A 226 -15.50 -9.48 -23.12
N VAL A 227 -15.18 -10.38 -24.05
CA VAL A 227 -13.97 -11.22 -24.02
C VAL A 227 -12.95 -10.63 -24.98
N ALA A 228 -12.13 -9.74 -24.43
CA ALA A 228 -11.09 -9.01 -25.13
C ALA A 228 -10.32 -9.79 -26.22
N GLY A 229 -10.33 -9.22 -27.43
CA GLY A 229 -9.53 -9.66 -28.57
C GLY A 229 -10.02 -10.95 -29.23
N ASN A 230 -11.31 -11.30 -29.04
CA ASN A 230 -11.89 -12.50 -29.64
C ASN A 230 -12.53 -12.23 -31.01
N GLY A 231 -12.66 -10.96 -31.41
CA GLY A 231 -13.25 -10.52 -32.68
C GLY A 231 -14.78 -10.62 -32.73
N LEU A 232 -15.44 -10.71 -31.57
CA LEU A 232 -16.89 -10.84 -31.41
C LEU A 232 -17.44 -9.66 -30.61
N ASP A 233 -18.75 -9.44 -30.75
CA ASP A 233 -19.55 -8.58 -29.88
C ASP A 233 -20.22 -9.55 -28.88
N ASP A 234 -19.62 -9.70 -27.70
CA ASP A 234 -20.02 -10.72 -26.73
C ASP A 234 -21.24 -10.30 -25.92
N ASP A 235 -21.41 -8.99 -25.70
CA ASP A 235 -22.53 -8.44 -24.95
C ASP A 235 -23.75 -8.07 -25.83
N GLY A 236 -23.58 -8.06 -27.16
CA GLY A 236 -24.61 -7.82 -28.16
C GLY A 236 -25.00 -6.36 -28.30
N ASN A 237 -24.13 -5.43 -27.92
CA ASN A 237 -24.39 -3.99 -27.95
C ASN A 237 -24.16 -3.35 -29.34
N GLY A 238 -23.61 -4.10 -30.30
CA GLY A 238 -23.34 -3.67 -31.67
C GLY A 238 -21.89 -3.23 -31.92
N PHE A 239 -21.01 -3.35 -30.93
CA PHE A 239 -19.61 -2.95 -30.96
C PHE A 239 -18.73 -4.18 -30.69
N ILE A 240 -17.79 -4.47 -31.59
CA ILE A 240 -16.94 -5.67 -31.49
C ILE A 240 -15.74 -5.35 -30.60
N ASP A 241 -15.49 -6.16 -29.57
CA ASP A 241 -14.36 -6.04 -28.64
C ASP A 241 -14.27 -4.66 -27.94
N ASP A 242 -15.39 -3.97 -27.62
CA ASP A 242 -15.46 -2.63 -26.99
C ASP A 242 -15.05 -2.65 -25.49
N THR A 243 -13.83 -3.11 -25.25
CA THR A 243 -13.36 -3.59 -23.95
C THR A 243 -13.09 -2.45 -22.97
N ILE A 244 -12.68 -1.27 -23.46
CA ILE A 244 -12.36 -0.10 -22.62
C ILE A 244 -13.10 1.17 -23.04
N GLY A 245 -13.96 1.07 -24.04
CA GLY A 245 -14.57 2.20 -24.71
C GLY A 245 -14.88 1.89 -26.17
N TRP A 246 -15.29 2.91 -26.88
CA TRP A 246 -15.60 2.81 -28.31
C TRP A 246 -15.33 4.13 -29.02
N ASP A 247 -14.71 4.05 -30.21
CA ASP A 247 -14.60 5.18 -31.12
C ASP A 247 -15.75 5.20 -32.16
N PHE A 248 -16.52 6.28 -32.12
CA PHE A 248 -17.61 6.52 -33.08
C PHE A 248 -17.15 7.23 -34.36
N VAL A 249 -15.88 7.63 -34.47
CA VAL A 249 -15.33 8.38 -35.61
C VAL A 249 -14.93 7.44 -36.74
N SER A 250 -15.80 7.32 -37.75
CA SER A 250 -15.58 6.39 -38.86
C SER A 250 -14.84 6.97 -40.07
N SER A 251 -14.28 8.19 -40.01
CA SER A 251 -13.84 8.92 -41.22
C SER A 251 -12.34 9.18 -41.28
N MET A 252 -11.68 8.59 -42.28
CA MET A 252 -10.44 9.18 -42.83
C MET A 252 -10.80 10.57 -43.36
N GLY A 253 -10.13 11.60 -42.86
CA GLY A 253 -10.36 12.98 -43.29
C GLY A 253 -10.40 13.10 -44.82
N GLY A 254 -11.27 13.99 -45.31
CA GLY A 254 -11.51 14.20 -46.74
C GLY A 254 -10.25 14.49 -47.58
N PRO A 255 -10.37 14.57 -48.92
CA PRO A 255 -9.22 14.65 -49.82
C PRO A 255 -8.25 15.79 -49.43
N GLY A 256 -7.04 15.39 -48.99
CA GLY A 256 -5.98 16.30 -48.54
C GLY A 256 -5.74 16.33 -47.02
N ILE A 257 -6.59 15.69 -46.23
CA ILE A 257 -6.37 15.51 -44.78
C ILE A 257 -5.56 14.22 -44.59
N LYS A 258 -4.31 14.36 -44.14
CA LYS A 258 -3.56 13.22 -43.60
C LYS A 258 -4.22 12.80 -42.30
N CYS A 259 -4.45 11.50 -42.14
CA CYS A 259 -4.93 10.88 -40.91
C CYS A 259 -4.29 11.55 -39.68
N LEU A 260 -5.14 12.06 -38.79
CA LEU A 260 -4.72 12.70 -37.53
C LEU A 260 -4.72 11.71 -36.37
N ASP A 261 -5.38 10.56 -36.56
CA ASP A 261 -5.50 9.50 -35.58
C ASP A 261 -4.40 8.43 -35.74
N GLN A 262 -4.23 7.58 -34.74
CA GLN A 262 -3.23 6.52 -34.73
C GLN A 262 -3.58 5.36 -35.68
N ASP A 263 -4.85 5.13 -36.01
CA ASP A 263 -5.30 3.85 -36.56
C ASP A 263 -6.15 3.93 -37.85
N CYS A 264 -6.66 5.11 -38.25
CA CYS A 264 -7.51 5.39 -39.42
C CYS A 264 -7.81 4.18 -40.33
N GLY A 265 -8.89 3.46 -40.02
CA GLY A 265 -9.46 2.43 -40.90
C GLY A 265 -9.42 1.00 -40.37
N GLN A 266 -9.25 0.79 -39.07
CA GLN A 266 -9.66 -0.43 -38.38
C GLN A 266 -10.85 -0.14 -37.46
N VAL A 267 -11.48 -1.20 -36.95
CA VAL A 267 -12.45 -1.09 -35.86
C VAL A 267 -11.63 -0.86 -34.59
N ASP A 268 -11.79 0.29 -33.96
CA ASP A 268 -10.99 0.69 -32.79
C ASP A 268 -11.76 0.49 -31.49
N ASN A 269 -11.10 -0.14 -30.53
CA ASN A 269 -11.60 -0.45 -29.20
C ASN A 269 -10.81 0.27 -28.10
N ASP A 270 -10.16 1.38 -28.45
CA ASP A 270 -9.26 2.14 -27.59
C ASP A 270 -9.85 3.40 -26.90
#